data_AF-A0A126T4Q4-F1
#
_entry.id   AF-A0A126T4Q4-F1
#
_cell.length_a   1.000
_cell.length_b   1.000
_cell.length_c   1.000
_cell.angle_alpha   90.00
_cell.angle_beta   90.00
_cell.angle_gamma   90.00
#
_symmetry.space_group_name_H-M   'P 1'
#
loop_
_entity.id
_entity.type
_entity.pdbx_description
1 polymer ?
#
loop_
_entity_poly.entity_id
_entity_poly.type
_entity_poly.pdbx_seq_one_letter_code
_entity_poly.pdbx_strand_id
1 'polypeptide(L)' 'MNNLGWKLFNALFPRNLESFAHVDINRLLLDKLSEVLDATQKDNKVKNLLQALKQEGLIEPEGKSWRMSKR' A
#
# COMPACT_ATOMS: atom_id res chain seq x y z
N MET A 1 13.58 1.26 0.93
CA MET A 1 12.58 1.18 2.03
C MET A 1 13.18 0.75 3.38
N ASN A 2 12.58 1.17 4.50
CA ASN A 2 12.93 0.69 5.86
C ASN A 2 12.22 -0.64 6.20
N ASN A 3 12.54 -1.25 7.34
CA ASN A 3 11.97 -2.54 7.78
C ASN A 3 10.42 -2.51 7.91
N LEU A 4 9.85 -1.35 8.27
CA LEU A 4 8.40 -1.16 8.33
C LEU A 4 7.76 -1.18 6.93
N GLY A 5 8.41 -0.57 5.94
CA GLY A 5 7.95 -0.56 4.55
C GLY A 5 7.83 -1.96 3.96
N TRP A 6 8.82 -2.83 4.20
CA TRP A 6 8.78 -4.23 3.74
C TRP A 6 7.71 -5.06 4.45
N LYS A 7 7.48 -4.84 5.75
CA LYS A 7 6.39 -5.50 6.49
C LYS A 7 5.02 -5.10 5.95
N LEU A 8 4.83 -3.81 5.67
CA LEU A 8 3.58 -3.31 5.10
C LEU A 8 3.39 -3.80 3.66
N PHE A 9 4.45 -3.86 2.85
CA PHE A 9 4.41 -4.47 1.53
C PHE A 9 3.94 -5.93 1.59
N ASN A 10 4.55 -6.77 2.43
CA ASN A 10 4.12 -8.16 2.58
C ASN A 10 2.69 -8.31 3.13
N ALA A 11 2.20 -7.35 3.92
CA ALA A 11 0.83 -7.34 4.42
C ALA A 11 -0.19 -6.90 3.34
N LEU A 12 0.23 -6.00 2.45
CA LEU A 12 -0.56 -5.50 1.33
C LEU A 12 -0.68 -6.49 0.18
N PHE A 13 0.35 -7.31 -0.02
CA PHE A 13 0.47 -8.22 -1.15
C PHE A 13 0.44 -9.67 -0.68
N PRO A 14 -0.75 -10.25 -0.41
CA PRO A 14 -0.87 -11.70 -0.36
C PRO A 14 -0.50 -12.22 -1.75
N ARG A 15 0.35 -13.25 -1.80
CA ARG A 15 1.21 -13.65 -2.94
C ARG A 15 0.51 -13.93 -4.29
N ASN A 16 -0.82 -13.81 -4.39
CA ASN A 16 -1.60 -14.19 -5.56
C ASN A 16 -2.59 -13.11 -6.05
N LEU A 17 -2.60 -11.89 -5.48
CA LEU A 17 -3.42 -10.80 -6.04
C LEU A 17 -2.62 -10.06 -7.13
N GLU A 18 -3.03 -10.18 -8.38
CA GLU A 18 -2.43 -9.45 -9.50
C GLU A 18 -2.73 -7.94 -9.44
N SER A 19 -3.92 -7.56 -8.93
CA SER A 19 -4.36 -6.17 -8.76
C SER A 19 -5.28 -5.99 -7.56
N PHE A 20 -5.41 -4.75 -7.08
CA PHE A 20 -6.15 -4.40 -5.87
C PHE A 20 -6.63 -2.94 -5.90
N ALA A 21 -7.82 -2.68 -5.35
CA ALA A 21 -8.41 -1.34 -5.34
C ALA A 21 -7.90 -0.51 -4.16
N HIS A 22 -7.99 0.82 -4.27
CA HIS A 22 -7.56 1.73 -3.20
C HIS A 22 -8.28 1.48 -1.86
N VAL A 23 -9.55 1.04 -1.90
CA VAL A 23 -10.33 0.71 -0.70
C VAL A 23 -9.78 -0.52 0.03
N ASP A 24 -9.25 -1.50 -0.70
CA ASP A 24 -8.68 -2.73 -0.13
C ASP A 24 -7.39 -2.40 0.62
N ILE A 25 -6.58 -1.50 0.06
CA ILE A 25 -5.34 -0.98 0.66
C ILE A 25 -5.66 -0.29 1.98
N ASN A 26 -6.65 0.61 1.97
CA ASN A 26 -7.05 1.32 3.17
C ASN A 26 -7.51 0.33 4.23
N ARG A 27 -8.34 -0.66 3.89
CA ARG A 27 -8.78 -1.68 4.86
C ARG A 27 -7.61 -2.48 5.45
N LEU A 28 -6.67 -2.92 4.60
CA LEU A 28 -5.51 -3.72 5.04
C LEU A 28 -4.50 -2.90 5.87
N LEU A 29 -4.34 -1.60 5.54
CA LEU A 29 -3.39 -0.72 6.23
C LEU A 29 -3.96 -0.08 7.48
N LEU A 30 -5.25 0.27 7.52
CA LEU A 30 -5.86 0.94 8.67
C LEU A 30 -5.67 0.14 9.96
N ASP A 31 -5.75 -1.19 9.86
CA ASP A 31 -5.51 -2.14 10.97
C ASP A 31 -4.04 -2.22 11.42
N LYS A 32 -3.11 -1.71 10.60
CA LYS A 32 -1.66 -1.70 10.87
C LYS A 32 -1.13 -0.31 11.20
N LEU A 33 -1.97 0.72 11.06
CA LEU A 33 -1.65 2.10 11.40
C LEU A 33 -1.98 2.35 12.87
N SER A 34 -1.20 3.24 13.51
CA SER A 34 -1.43 3.59 14.91
C SER A 34 -2.82 4.20 15.12
N GLU A 35 -3.47 3.83 16.22
CA GLU A 35 -4.76 4.38 16.61
C GLU A 35 -4.69 5.88 16.96
N VAL A 36 -3.49 6.40 17.28
CA VAL A 36 -3.26 7.82 17.57
C VAL A 36 -3.41 8.72 16.33
N LEU A 37 -3.39 8.14 15.13
CA LEU A 37 -3.50 8.90 13.88
C LEU A 37 -4.97 9.20 13.56
N ASP A 38 -5.24 10.42 13.14
CA ASP A 38 -6.55 10.77 12.58
C ASP A 38 -6.73 10.21 11.15
N ALA A 39 -7.95 10.28 10.62
CA ALA A 39 -8.29 9.74 9.31
C ALA A 39 -7.43 10.37 8.18
N THR A 40 -7.18 11.67 8.22
CA THR A 40 -6.37 12.38 7.21
C THR A 40 -4.90 11.95 7.27
N GLN A 41 -4.36 11.79 8.47
CA GLN A 41 -2.99 11.31 8.68
C GLN A 41 -2.82 9.87 8.20
N LYS A 42 -3.82 9.00 8.46
CA LYS A 42 -3.82 7.63 7.95
C LYS A 42 -3.83 7.61 6.41
N ASP A 43 -4.72 8.35 5.78
CA ASP A 43 -4.79 8.50 4.32
C ASP A 43 -3.46 8.99 3.72
N ASN A 44 -2.84 9.99 4.33
CA ASN A 44 -1.55 10.51 3.89
C ASN A 44 -0.44 9.45 4.00
N LYS A 45 -0.45 8.61 5.04
CA LYS A 45 0.50 7.50 5.14
C LYS A 45 0.27 6.42 4.09
N VAL A 46 -0.97 6.08 3.78
CA VAL A 46 -1.27 5.15 2.70
C VAL A 46 -0.76 5.68 1.37
N LYS A 47 -1.06 6.94 1.03
CA LYS A 47 -0.58 7.59 -0.21
C LYS A 47 0.94 7.57 -0.32
N ASN A 48 1.64 7.96 0.75
CA ASN A 48 3.10 7.96 0.79
C ASN A 48 3.68 6.56 0.59
N LEU A 49 3.06 5.52 1.18
CA LEU A 49 3.50 4.14 1.00
C LEU A 49 3.34 3.68 -0.45
N LEU A 50 2.17 3.92 -1.05
CA LEU A 50 1.91 3.54 -2.45
C LEU A 50 2.85 4.26 -3.41
N GLN A 51 3.14 5.52 -3.15
CA GLN A 51 4.08 6.30 -3.95
C GLN A 51 5.52 5.76 -3.83
N ALA A 52 5.94 5.37 -2.63
CA ALA A 52 7.24 4.72 -2.43
C ALA A 52 7.32 3.37 -3.18
N LEU A 53 6.29 2.53 -3.08
CA LEU A 53 6.22 1.25 -3.80
C LEU A 53 6.26 1.41 -5.32
N LYS A 54 5.58 2.44 -5.83
CA LYS A 54 5.63 2.82 -7.25
C LYS A 54 7.04 3.26 -7.66
N GLN A 55 7.70 4.09 -6.85
CA GLN A 55 9.07 4.56 -7.13
C GLN A 55 10.08 3.42 -7.12
N GLU A 56 9.91 2.42 -6.24
CA GLU A 56 10.73 1.20 -6.23
C GLU A 56 10.40 0.24 -7.38
N GLY A 57 9.33 0.51 -8.15
CA GLY A 57 8.92 -0.29 -9.30
C GLY A 57 8.29 -1.62 -8.91
N LEU A 58 7.75 -1.73 -7.69
CA LEU A 58 7.05 -2.93 -7.20
C LEU A 58 5.59 -2.97 -7.66
N ILE A 59 4.99 -1.80 -7.86
CA ILE A 59 3.60 -1.64 -8.25
C ILE A 59 3.47 -0.59 -9.33
N GLU A 60 2.39 -0.67 -10.10
CA GLU A 60 2.04 0.31 -11.12
C GLU A 60 0.55 0.65 -11.06
N PRO A 61 0.16 1.89 -11.41
CA PRO A 61 -1.24 2.27 -11.45
C PRO A 61 -1.97 1.59 -12.61
N GLU A 62 -3.17 1.07 -12.33
CA GLU A 62 -4.09 0.46 -13.29
C GLU A 62 -5.46 1.12 -13.13
N GLY A 63 -5.67 2.25 -13.83
CA GLY A 63 -6.88 3.06 -13.68
C GLY A 63 -7.05 3.61 -12.26
N LYS A 64 -8.08 3.15 -11.54
CA LYS A 64 -8.35 3.49 -10.13
C LYS A 64 -7.76 2.48 -9.13
N SER A 65 -7.05 1.49 -9.64
CA SER A 65 -6.46 0.40 -8.90
C SER A 65 -4.95 0.42 -9.02
N TRP A 66 -4.30 -0.43 -8.25
CA TRP A 66 -2.88 -0.68 -8.32
C TRP A 66 -2.67 -2.15 -8.67
N ARG A 67 -1.59 -2.44 -9.39
CA ARG A 67 -1.23 -3.81 -9.74
C ARG A 67 0.25 -4.06 -9.47
N MET A 68 0.59 -5.33 -9.27
CA MET A 68 1.98 -5.74 -9.12
C MET A 68 2.74 -5.49 -10.43
N SER A 69 3.92 -4.89 -10.33
CA SER A 69 4.81 -4.75 -11.49
C SER A 69 5.42 -6.10 -11.80
N LYS A 70 5.18 -6.60 -13.02
CA LYS A 70 5.84 -7.80 -13.57
C LYS A 70 7.22 -7.39 -14.09
N ARG A 71 8.15 -7.06 -13.19
CA ARG A 71 9.56 -6.92 -13.58
C ARG A 71 10.19 -8.27 -13.87
#